data_AF-A0A1B9SH96-F1
#
_entry.id   AF-A0A1B9SH96-F1
#
_cell.length_a   1.000
_cell.length_b   1.000
_cell.length_c   1.000
_cell.angle_alpha   90.00
_cell.angle_beta   90.00
_cell.angle_gamma   90.00
#
_symmetry.space_group_name_H-M   'P 1'
#
loop_
_entity.id
_entity.type
_entity.pdbx_description
1 polymer ?
#
loop_
_entity_poly.entity_id
_entity_poly.type
_entity_poly.pdbx_seq_one_letter_code
_entity_poly.pdbx_strand_id
1 'polypeptide(L)'
;MQAIAKTLTKMTLVKGSSLLETVADVLDATDDEAHEEGDPRFATNSMCVANTIRGLCGNLGERDLLAAELLLEQGIMSVHQYSNRKSALAFTEIAGS
;
A
#
# COMPACT_ATOMS: atom_id res chain seq x y z
N MET A 1 11.06 -7.65 -8.94
CA MET A 1 11.69 -7.24 -7.67
C MET A 1 12.87 -6.27 -7.87
N GLN A 2 13.87 -6.56 -8.70
CA GLN A 2 15.04 -5.66 -8.94
C GLN A 2 14.73 -4.28 -9.58
N ALA A 3 13.62 -4.14 -10.33
CA ALA A 3 13.28 -2.89 -11.00
C ALA A 3 12.69 -1.82 -10.06
N ILE A 4 11.97 -2.25 -9.02
CA ILE A 4 11.44 -1.33 -7.98
C ILE A 4 12.62 -0.79 -7.15
N ALA A 5 13.51 -1.68 -6.71
CA ALA A 5 14.73 -1.33 -5.97
C ALA A 5 15.64 -0.30 -6.68
N LYS A 6 15.73 -0.33 -8.03
CA LYS A 6 16.51 0.66 -8.81
C LYS A 6 15.82 2.01 -8.97
N THR A 7 14.51 2.10 -8.76
CA THR A 7 13.75 3.36 -8.89
C THR A 7 13.76 4.15 -7.58
N LEU A 8 13.90 3.46 -6.45
CA LEU A 8 13.92 4.00 -5.08
C LEU A 8 15.24 4.66 -4.66
N THR A 9 16.40 4.20 -5.16
CA THR A 9 17.73 4.75 -4.83
C THR A 9 17.93 6.21 -5.26
N LYS A 10 16.94 6.81 -5.94
CA LYS A 10 16.93 8.20 -6.41
C LYS A 10 15.71 8.98 -5.90
N MET A 11 15.17 8.62 -4.74
CA MET A 11 14.17 9.44 -4.06
C MET A 11 14.84 10.68 -3.45
N THR A 12 14.49 11.86 -3.97
CA THR A 12 14.57 13.06 -3.15
C THR A 12 13.48 12.97 -2.08
N LEU A 13 13.73 13.45 -0.86
CA LEU A 13 12.77 13.39 0.27
C LEU A 13 11.34 13.83 -0.14
N VAL A 14 11.24 14.85 -0.99
CA VAL A 14 9.97 15.37 -1.53
C VAL A 14 9.22 14.33 -2.38
N LYS A 15 9.91 13.64 -3.30
CA LYS A 15 9.29 12.58 -4.11
C LYS A 15 8.97 11.35 -3.27
N GLY A 16 9.77 11.11 -2.23
CA GLY A 16 9.53 10.12 -1.19
C GLY A 16 8.19 10.30 -0.50
N SER A 17 8.00 11.47 0.10
CA SER A 17 6.77 11.83 0.81
C SER A 17 5.55 11.75 -0.09
N SER A 18 5.61 12.33 -1.30
CA SER A 18 4.46 12.36 -2.21
C SER A 18 4.01 10.97 -2.67
N LEU A 19 4.95 10.05 -2.92
CA LEU A 19 4.60 8.68 -3.31
C LEU A 19 4.05 7.87 -2.13
N LEU A 20 4.64 8.05 -0.95
CA LEU A 20 4.14 7.46 0.30
C LEU A 20 2.72 7.92 0.62
N GLU A 21 2.45 9.22 0.53
CA GLU A 21 1.12 9.80 0.69
C GLU A 21 0.11 9.18 -0.28
N THR A 22 0.47 9.08 -1.56
CA THR A 22 -0.37 8.42 -2.57
C THR A 22 -0.70 6.97 -2.18
N VAL A 23 0.28 6.21 -1.70
CA VAL A 23 0.06 4.82 -1.28
C VAL A 23 -0.81 4.74 -0.02
N ALA A 24 -0.65 5.67 0.92
CA ALA A 24 -1.52 5.76 2.09
C ALA A 24 -2.98 6.07 1.71
N ASP A 25 -3.21 6.93 0.72
CA ASP A 25 -4.56 7.25 0.24
C ASP A 25 -5.21 6.03 -0.43
N VAL A 26 -4.44 5.27 -1.23
CA VAL A 26 -4.94 4.04 -1.85
C VAL A 26 -5.24 2.98 -0.79
N LEU A 27 -4.41 2.85 0.25
CA LEU A 27 -4.65 1.89 1.34
C LEU A 27 -5.93 2.22 2.12
N ASP A 28 -6.23 3.50 2.36
CA ASP A 28 -7.50 3.93 2.96
C ASP A 28 -8.68 3.51 2.07
N ALA A 29 -8.60 3.74 0.76
CA ALA A 29 -9.66 3.30 -0.16
C ALA A 29 -9.84 1.76 -0.14
N THR A 30 -8.75 1.00 0.00
CA THR A 30 -8.85 -0.47 0.13
C THR A 30 -9.41 -0.93 1.48
N ASP A 31 -9.32 -0.12 2.54
CA ASP A 31 -9.95 -0.42 3.83
C ASP A 31 -11.47 -0.35 3.73
N ASP A 32 -11.96 0.77 3.18
CA ASP A 32 -13.39 0.98 2.95
C ASP A 32 -13.99 -0.18 2.13
N GLU A 33 -13.36 -0.52 1.00
CA GLU A 33 -13.81 -1.63 0.15
C GLU A 33 -13.70 -2.99 0.86
N ALA A 34 -12.63 -3.27 1.60
CA ALA A 34 -12.45 -4.55 2.27
C ALA A 34 -13.45 -4.77 3.41
N HIS A 35 -13.88 -3.68 4.04
CA HIS A 35 -14.95 -3.72 5.04
C HIS A 35 -16.29 -4.11 4.40
N GLU A 36 -16.61 -3.52 3.24
CA GLU A 36 -17.81 -3.86 2.45
C GLU A 36 -17.78 -5.32 1.97
N GLU A 37 -16.61 -5.84 1.60
CA GLU A 37 -16.40 -7.21 1.12
C GLU A 37 -16.31 -8.26 2.25
N GLY A 38 -16.33 -7.84 3.53
CA GLY A 38 -16.31 -8.74 4.67
C GLY A 38 -14.92 -9.31 5.02
N ASP A 39 -13.83 -8.63 4.65
CA ASP A 39 -12.45 -8.92 5.07
C ASP A 39 -11.92 -7.85 6.06
N PRO A 40 -12.44 -7.81 7.30
CA PRO A 40 -12.06 -6.78 8.28
C PRO A 40 -10.60 -6.90 8.72
N ARG A 41 -9.97 -8.07 8.52
CA ARG A 41 -8.55 -8.27 8.84
C ARG A 41 -7.69 -7.54 7.82
N PHE A 42 -8.00 -7.68 6.53
CA PHE A 42 -7.26 -6.95 5.51
C PHE A 42 -7.44 -5.44 5.67
N ALA A 43 -8.68 -4.99 5.91
CA ALA A 43 -9.02 -3.60 6.20
C ALA A 43 -8.12 -3.02 7.32
N THR A 44 -8.15 -3.66 8.50
CA THR A 44 -7.33 -3.27 9.66
C THR A 44 -5.83 -3.20 9.34
N ASN A 45 -5.32 -4.18 8.57
CA ASN A 45 -3.91 -4.22 8.21
C ASN A 45 -3.54 -3.08 7.24
N SER A 46 -4.39 -2.80 6.25
CA SER A 46 -4.21 -1.68 5.32
C SER A 46 -4.18 -0.35 6.05
N MET A 47 -5.12 -0.12 6.97
CA MET A 47 -5.14 1.08 7.81
C MET A 47 -3.92 1.21 8.72
N CYS A 48 -3.42 0.10 9.26
CA CYS A 48 -2.20 0.12 10.06
C CYS A 48 -0.99 0.63 9.25
N VAL A 49 -0.84 0.15 8.01
CA VAL A 49 0.24 0.58 7.11
C VAL A 49 0.05 2.04 6.70
N ALA A 50 -1.17 2.44 6.30
CA ALA A 50 -1.48 3.80 5.90
C ALA A 50 -1.16 4.83 7.01
N ASN A 51 -1.59 4.55 8.24
CA ASN A 51 -1.31 5.39 9.39
C ASN A 51 0.18 5.46 9.73
N THR A 52 0.90 4.35 9.60
CA THR A 52 2.36 4.32 9.81
C THR A 52 3.08 5.17 8.77
N ILE A 53 2.65 5.11 7.51
CA ILE A 53 3.18 5.95 6.42
C ILE A 53 2.94 7.43 6.70
N ARG A 54 1.72 7.83 7.07
CA ARG A 54 1.38 9.24 7.37
C ARG A 54 2.19 9.77 8.54
N GLY A 55 2.36 8.95 9.59
CA GLY A 55 3.22 9.29 10.72
C GLY A 55 4.68 9.52 10.32
N LEU A 56 5.21 8.69 9.42
CA LEU A 56 6.58 8.84 8.91
C LEU A 56 6.74 10.10 8.04
N CYS A 57 5.79 10.37 7.14
CA CYS A 57 5.85 11.52 6.23
C CYS A 57 5.83 12.86 6.96
N GLY A 58 5.12 12.95 8.09
CA GLY A 58 5.05 14.18 8.90
C GLY A 58 6.40 14.69 9.42
N ASN A 59 7.44 13.83 9.46
CA ASN A 59 8.80 14.22 9.86
C ASN A 59 9.87 13.41 9.11
N LEU A 60 9.70 13.23 7.80
CA LEU A 60 10.60 12.39 7.00
C LEU A 60 12.00 13.02 6.87
N GLY A 61 13.01 12.40 7.51
CA GLY A 61 14.41 12.77 7.38
C GLY A 61 15.25 11.76 6.58
N GLU A 62 16.51 12.09 6.32
CA GLU A 62 17.45 11.19 5.61
C GLU A 62 17.64 9.84 6.31
N ARG A 63 17.53 9.81 7.65
CA ARG A 63 17.65 8.59 8.45
C ARG A 63 16.47 7.64 8.27
N ASP A 64 15.35 8.16 7.80
CA ASP A 64 14.08 7.44 7.68
C ASP A 64 13.90 6.84 6.28
N LEU A 65 14.79 7.14 5.33
CA LEU A 65 14.68 6.71 3.94
C LEU A 65 14.52 5.19 3.78
N LEU A 66 15.24 4.40 4.59
CA LEU A 66 15.10 2.94 4.57
C LEU A 66 13.74 2.48 5.08
N ALA A 67 13.23 3.10 6.15
CA ALA A 67 11.90 2.80 6.68
C ALA A 67 10.80 3.21 5.69
N ALA A 68 10.95 4.37 5.05
CA ALA A 68 10.11 4.85 3.97
C ALA A 68 10.06 3.86 2.80
N GLU A 69 11.22 3.35 2.37
CA GLU A 69 11.32 2.35 1.30
C GLU A 69 10.58 1.06 1.65
N LEU A 70 10.79 0.52 2.84
CA LEU A 70 10.13 -0.71 3.30
C LEU A 70 8.61 -0.55 3.42
N LEU A 71 8.15 0.59 3.95
CA LEU A 71 6.73 0.88 4.06
C LEU A 71 6.08 1.06 2.68
N LEU A 72 6.79 1.67 1.73
CA LEU A 72 6.30 1.82 0.38
C LEU A 72 6.18 0.46 -0.32
N GLU A 73 7.19 -0.42 -0.19
CA GLU A 73 7.12 -1.78 -0.74
C GLU A 73 5.95 -2.56 -0.13
N GLN A 74 5.79 -2.48 1.19
CA GLN A 74 4.70 -3.17 1.88
C GLN A 74 3.32 -2.65 1.43
N GLY A 75 3.14 -1.32 1.34
CA GLY A 75 1.89 -0.73 0.89
C GLY A 75 1.52 -1.15 -0.54
N ILE A 76 2.47 -1.09 -1.48
CA ILE A 76 2.27 -1.57 -2.86
C ILE A 76 1.88 -3.05 -2.87
N MET A 77 2.54 -3.87 -2.06
CA MET A 77 2.28 -5.31 -2.02
C MET A 77 0.91 -5.64 -1.43
N SER A 78 0.46 -4.91 -0.41
CA SER A 78 -0.89 -5.02 0.14
C SER A 78 -1.96 -4.66 -0.89
N VAL A 79 -1.81 -3.54 -1.59
CA VAL A 79 -2.74 -3.13 -2.67
C VAL A 79 -2.81 -4.21 -3.76
N HIS A 80 -1.66 -4.72 -4.20
CA HIS A 80 -1.61 -5.78 -5.20
C HIS A 80 -2.28 -7.09 -4.73
N GLN A 81 -2.08 -7.49 -3.47
CA GLN A 81 -2.76 -8.65 -2.89
C GLN A 81 -4.28 -8.47 -2.88
N TYR A 82 -4.77 -7.27 -2.58
CA TYR A 82 -6.19 -6.96 -2.61
C TYR A 82 -6.77 -7.05 -4.02
N SER A 83 -6.16 -6.38 -4.99
CA SER A 83 -6.61 -6.41 -6.39
C SER A 83 -6.63 -7.83 -6.97
N ASN A 84 -5.67 -8.68 -6.59
CA ASN A 84 -5.63 -10.07 -7.04
C ASN A 84 -6.73 -10.92 -6.41
N ARG A 85 -7.10 -10.68 -5.14
CA ARG A 85 -8.25 -11.35 -4.51
C ARG A 85 -9.56 -10.97 -5.20
N LYS A 86 -9.78 -9.68 -5.49
CA LYS A 86 -10.95 -9.22 -6.25
C LYS A 86 -11.03 -9.86 -7.63
N SER A 87 -9.91 -9.94 -8.33
CA SER A 87 -9.84 -10.59 -9.65
C SER A 87 -10.14 -12.09 -9.60
N ALA A 88 -9.71 -12.79 -8.55
CA ALA A 88 -9.98 -14.21 -8.36
C ALA A 88 -11.46 -14.48 -8.03
N LEU A 89 -12.08 -13.63 -7.18
CA LEU A 89 -13.51 -13.72 -6.85
C LEU A 89 -14.40 -13.51 -8.09
N ALA A 90 -14.09 -12.50 -8.91
CA ALA A 90 -14.80 -12.24 -10.15
C ALA A 90 -14.72 -13.42 -11.14
N PHE A 91 -13.57 -14.11 -11.21
CA PHE A 91 -13.43 -15.30 -12.06
C PHE A 91 -14.29 -16.48 -11.56
N THR A 92 -14.41 -16.67 -10.24
CA THR A 92 -15.23 -17.74 -9.68
C THR A 92 -16.74 -17.53 -9.88
N GLU A 93 -17.22 -16.28 -9.86
CA GLU A 93 -18.64 -15.97 -10.12
C GLU A 93 -19.03 -16.25 -11.58
N ILE A 94 -18.14 -15.95 -12.53
CA ILE A 94 -18.38 -16.20 -13.97
C ILE A 94 -18.31 -17.70 -14.28
N ALA A 95 -17.41 -18.46 -13.66
CA ALA A 95 -17.25 -19.89 -13.90
C ALA A 95 -18.33 -20.76 -13.21
N GLY A 96 -19.06 -20.19 -12.24
CA GLY A 96 -20.14 -20.86 -11.50
C GLY A 96 -21.56 -20.55 -12.00
N SER A 97 -21.71 -19.73 -13.05
CA SER A 97 -22.98 -19.37 -13.69
C SER A 97 -23.17 -20.10 -15.02
#